data_AF-Q0RF61-F1
#
_entry.id   AF-Q0RF61-F1
#
_cell.length_a   1.000
_cell.length_b   1.000
_cell.length_c   1.000
_cell.angle_alpha   90.00
_cell.angle_beta   90.00
_cell.angle_gamma   90.00
#
_symmetry.space_group_name_H-M   'P 1'
#
loop_
_entity.id
_entity.type
_entity.pdbx_description
1 polymer ?
#
loop_
_entity_poly.entity_id
_entity_poly.type
_entity_poly.pdbx_seq_one_letter_code
_entity_poly.pdbx_strand_id
1 'polypeptide(L)'
;MSQGAARVRWTLAAALSLGGGAIWSMHFIGMIGYRVDGLDLRYDLPLTAVSLVLAVVVSALGLTLVARRPRSTGWLALSGVISGLGIAAMHYTGMAAMHVGGTVTYRPGIVVLSILIAVAAALAALWIAFRVRTGRHVVAASLVMAAAVCGMHYTAMAATQVQAGPGDSEAVGTDPISLAPIVCVIAFSVLAVVIFTALGGVTESGSFSMVRDGGSRHRRPGGAGRATVDGAAGGPAGRIVDGGGGGGGGGGGAAGQSPLPAAFVNPRGDQYRPAPPVPVWSRPSTGESTTRSG
;
A
#
# COMPACT_ATOMS: atom_id res chain seq x y z
N MET A 1 -17.27 -2.34 -20.51
CA MET A 1 -17.31 -3.12 -19.24
C MET A 1 -16.01 -3.03 -18.41
N SER A 2 -15.09 -2.09 -18.69
CA SER A 2 -13.75 -2.02 -18.06
C SER A 2 -13.67 -1.24 -16.74
N GLN A 3 -14.53 -0.23 -16.50
CA GLN A 3 -14.44 0.60 -15.28
C GLN A 3 -14.90 -0.11 -14.00
N GLY A 4 -15.87 -1.03 -14.10
CA GLY A 4 -16.36 -1.81 -12.96
C GLY A 4 -15.32 -2.81 -12.44
N ALA A 5 -14.73 -3.59 -13.35
CA ALA A 5 -13.69 -4.56 -13.02
C ALA A 5 -12.44 -3.88 -12.41
N ALA A 6 -12.01 -2.74 -12.96
CA ALA A 6 -10.90 -1.97 -12.41
C ALA A 6 -11.18 -1.50 -10.97
N ARG A 7 -12.38 -0.95 -10.70
CA ARG A 7 -12.78 -0.51 -9.35
C ARG A 7 -12.79 -1.65 -8.34
N VAL A 8 -13.29 -2.82 -8.72
CA VAL A 8 -13.31 -4.02 -7.87
C VAL A 8 -11.88 -4.46 -7.55
N ARG A 9 -11.00 -4.53 -8.56
CA ARG A 9 -9.58 -4.89 -8.37
C ARG A 9 -8.86 -3.94 -7.41
N TRP A 10 -9.05 -2.63 -7.56
CA TRP A 10 -8.45 -1.65 -6.67
C TRP A 10 -8.98 -1.74 -5.24
N THR A 11 -10.28 -2.02 -5.08
CA THR A 11 -10.89 -2.20 -3.76
C THR A 11 -10.39 -3.46 -3.07
N LEU A 12 -10.25 -4.57 -3.82
CA LEU A 12 -9.67 -5.81 -3.30
C LEU A 12 -8.21 -5.65 -2.90
N ALA A 13 -7.40 -4.97 -3.72
CA ALA A 13 -6.00 -4.67 -3.39
C ALA A 13 -5.89 -3.82 -2.11
N ALA A 14 -6.73 -2.80 -1.97
CA ALA A 14 -6.79 -1.97 -0.76
C ALA A 14 -7.27 -2.77 0.47
N ALA A 15 -8.25 -3.65 0.30
CA ALA A 15 -8.75 -4.51 1.39
C ALA A 15 -7.73 -5.54 1.85
N LEU A 16 -7.00 -6.18 0.93
CA LEU A 16 -5.91 -7.09 1.25
C LEU A 16 -4.75 -6.37 1.95
N SER A 17 -4.42 -5.16 1.47
CA SER A 17 -3.40 -4.31 2.08
C SER A 17 -3.73 -3.92 3.52
N LEU A 18 -4.91 -3.33 3.74
CA LEU A 18 -5.34 -2.88 5.06
C LEU A 18 -5.64 -4.08 5.97
N GLY A 19 -6.45 -5.02 5.51
CA GLY A 19 -6.88 -6.17 6.31
C GLY A 19 -5.73 -7.13 6.60
N GLY A 20 -5.13 -7.68 5.54
CA GLY A 20 -4.07 -8.68 5.66
C GLY A 20 -2.77 -8.09 6.18
N GLY A 21 -2.27 -7.02 5.55
CA GLY A 21 -0.96 -6.46 5.85
C GLY A 21 -0.95 -5.56 7.09
N ALA A 22 -1.82 -4.56 7.15
CA ALA A 22 -1.75 -3.57 8.23
C ALA A 22 -2.38 -4.05 9.54
N ILE A 23 -3.57 -4.65 9.50
CA ILE A 23 -4.33 -4.99 10.70
C ILE A 23 -3.97 -6.40 11.19
N TRP A 24 -4.10 -7.42 10.32
CA TRP A 24 -3.87 -8.82 10.71
C TRP A 24 -2.39 -9.12 11.00
N SER A 25 -1.46 -8.73 10.12
CA SER A 25 -0.04 -8.99 10.38
C SER A 25 0.46 -8.26 11.63
N MET A 26 0.07 -6.99 11.85
CA MET A 26 0.43 -6.26 13.07
C MET A 26 -0.03 -7.02 14.33
N HIS A 27 -1.27 -7.50 14.32
CA HIS A 27 -1.83 -8.25 15.45
C HIS A 27 -1.06 -9.54 15.73
N PHE A 28 -0.83 -10.38 14.72
CA PHE A 28 -0.15 -11.68 14.92
C PHE A 28 1.34 -11.53 15.22
N ILE A 29 2.03 -10.56 14.61
CA ILE A 29 3.41 -10.25 14.97
C ILE A 29 3.49 -9.84 16.44
N GLY A 30 2.54 -9.02 16.92
CA GLY A 30 2.42 -8.65 18.33
C GLY A 30 2.19 -9.85 19.25
N MET A 31 1.28 -10.77 18.88
CA MET A 31 1.00 -11.97 19.66
C MET A 31 2.17 -12.98 19.68
N ILE A 32 2.86 -13.19 18.56
CA ILE A 32 4.04 -14.07 18.52
C ILE A 32 5.17 -13.52 19.41
N GLY A 33 5.26 -12.20 19.54
CA GLY A 33 6.16 -11.54 20.49
C GLY A 33 5.74 -11.66 21.96
N TYR A 34 4.48 -12.02 22.23
CA TYR A 34 3.98 -12.21 23.59
C TYR A 34 4.47 -13.55 24.14
N ARG A 35 5.13 -13.49 25.30
CA ARG A 35 5.63 -14.66 26.03
C ARG A 35 5.14 -14.57 27.46
N VAL A 36 4.67 -15.69 27.98
CA VAL A 36 4.36 -15.85 29.41
C VAL A 36 5.36 -16.86 29.95
N ASP A 37 6.15 -16.44 30.93
CA ASP A 37 7.20 -17.28 31.50
C ASP A 37 6.59 -18.56 32.10
N GLY A 38 7.11 -19.72 31.67
CA GLY A 38 6.69 -21.03 32.17
C GLY A 38 5.40 -21.61 31.57
N LEU A 39 4.81 -20.98 30.55
CA LEU A 39 3.64 -21.53 29.85
C LEU A 39 3.92 -21.72 28.35
N ASP A 40 3.53 -22.87 27.82
CA ASP A 40 3.53 -23.13 26.39
C ASP A 40 2.36 -22.40 25.72
N LEU A 41 2.67 -21.59 24.70
CA LEU A 41 1.68 -20.95 23.83
C LEU A 41 1.58 -21.70 22.52
N ARG A 42 0.36 -22.04 22.12
CA ARG A 42 0.07 -22.63 20.81
C ARG A 42 -1.06 -21.89 20.10
N TYR A 43 -1.10 -22.03 18.78
CA TYR A 43 -2.07 -21.35 17.94
C TYR A 43 -2.92 -22.35 17.15
N ASP A 44 -4.23 -22.10 17.13
CA ASP A 44 -5.18 -22.75 16.25
C ASP A 44 -5.11 -22.12 14.84
N LEU A 45 -4.65 -22.90 13.85
CA LEU A 45 -4.51 -22.45 12.47
C LEU A 45 -5.85 -22.10 11.81
N PRO A 46 -6.92 -22.93 11.91
CA PRO A 46 -8.26 -22.55 11.46
C PRO A 46 -8.73 -21.19 11.98
N LEU A 47 -8.65 -20.94 13.29
CA LEU A 47 -9.09 -19.68 13.88
C LEU A 47 -8.22 -18.50 13.43
N THR A 48 -6.91 -18.73 13.28
CA THR A 48 -5.97 -17.77 12.70
C THR A 48 -6.37 -17.40 11.27
N ALA A 49 -6.73 -18.38 10.45
CA ALA A 49 -7.20 -18.14 9.08
C ALA A 49 -8.56 -17.40 9.06
N VAL A 50 -9.49 -17.75 9.95
CA VAL A 50 -10.77 -17.02 10.10
C VAL A 50 -10.53 -15.57 10.45
N SER A 51 -9.61 -15.27 11.36
CA SER A 51 -9.25 -13.89 11.71
C SER A 51 -8.71 -13.11 10.49
N LEU A 52 -7.86 -13.73 9.66
CA LEU A 52 -7.36 -13.11 8.42
C LEU A 52 -8.51 -12.78 7.46
N VAL A 53 -9.43 -13.73 7.24
CA VAL A 53 -10.60 -13.53 6.39
C VAL A 53 -11.47 -12.40 6.92
N LEU A 54 -11.72 -12.36 8.23
CA LEU A 54 -12.48 -11.28 8.88
C LEU A 54 -11.84 -9.91 8.63
N ALA A 55 -10.51 -9.79 8.79
CA ALA A 55 -9.80 -8.54 8.52
C ALA A 55 -9.95 -8.07 7.07
N VAL A 56 -9.83 -8.98 6.10
CA VAL A 56 -9.96 -8.64 4.67
C VAL A 56 -11.40 -8.25 4.34
N VAL A 57 -12.38 -9.03 4.80
CA VAL A 57 -13.80 -8.78 4.55
C VAL A 57 -14.26 -7.47 5.16
N VAL A 58 -13.91 -7.19 6.42
CA VAL A 58 -14.32 -5.94 7.06
C VAL A 58 -13.65 -4.74 6.41
N SER A 59 -12.38 -4.87 5.98
CA SER A 59 -11.68 -3.79 5.26
C SER A 59 -12.34 -3.51 3.90
N ALA A 60 -12.71 -4.56 3.16
CA ALA A 60 -13.45 -4.42 1.90
C ALA A 60 -14.82 -3.77 2.13
N LEU A 61 -15.55 -4.20 3.16
CA LEU A 61 -16.86 -3.65 3.49
C LEU A 61 -16.76 -2.16 3.88
N GLY A 62 -15.82 -1.81 4.75
CA GLY A 62 -15.56 -0.43 5.16
C GLY A 62 -15.30 0.48 3.96
N LEU A 63 -14.35 0.09 3.10
CA LEU A 63 -13.97 0.84 1.90
C LEU A 63 -15.11 0.95 0.89
N THR A 64 -15.82 -0.14 0.61
CA THR A 64 -16.96 -0.12 -0.33
C THR A 64 -18.09 0.76 0.19
N LEU A 65 -18.37 0.74 1.50
CA LEU A 65 -19.47 1.48 2.10
C LEU A 65 -19.21 2.99 2.07
N VAL A 66 -18.01 3.43 2.47
CA VAL A 66 -17.64 4.86 2.41
C VAL A 66 -17.56 5.37 0.97
N ALA A 67 -17.11 4.52 0.04
CA ALA A 67 -16.99 4.87 -1.38
C ALA A 67 -18.35 5.10 -2.07
N ARG A 68 -19.47 4.59 -1.53
CA ARG A 68 -20.82 4.85 -2.06
C ARG A 68 -21.20 6.33 -1.95
N ARG A 69 -20.89 6.97 -0.82
CA ARG A 69 -21.19 8.40 -0.58
C ARG A 69 -20.05 9.09 0.18
N PRO A 70 -18.92 9.39 -0.48
CA PRO A 70 -17.70 9.85 0.18
C PRO A 70 -17.82 11.21 0.87
N ARG A 71 -18.84 12.02 0.53
CA ARG A 71 -19.09 13.34 1.16
C ARG A 71 -20.04 13.29 2.35
N SER A 72 -20.76 12.19 2.56
CA SER A 72 -21.75 12.09 3.63
C SER A 72 -21.09 11.67 4.93
N THR A 73 -21.20 12.52 5.96
CA THR A 73 -20.70 12.22 7.31
C THR A 73 -21.40 10.99 7.91
N GLY A 74 -22.69 10.78 7.62
CA GLY A 74 -23.42 9.60 8.10
C GLY A 74 -22.90 8.28 7.53
N TRP A 75 -22.58 8.22 6.23
CA TRP A 75 -22.00 7.03 5.61
C TRP A 75 -20.58 6.76 6.09
N LEU A 76 -19.81 7.82 6.38
CA LEU A 76 -18.50 7.72 6.98
C LEU A 76 -18.58 7.16 8.40
N ALA A 77 -19.51 7.68 9.21
CA ALA A 77 -19.74 7.19 10.57
C ALA A 77 -20.15 5.70 10.58
N LEU A 78 -21.10 5.32 9.73
CA LEU A 78 -21.54 3.94 9.60
C LEU A 78 -20.40 3.00 9.16
N SER A 79 -19.63 3.41 8.15
CA SER A 79 -18.47 2.65 7.68
C SER A 79 -17.40 2.49 8.77
N GLY A 80 -17.09 3.55 9.52
CA GLY A 80 -16.10 3.50 10.59
C GLY A 80 -16.54 2.65 11.77
N VAL A 81 -17.82 2.70 12.17
CA VAL A 81 -18.35 1.82 13.22
C VAL A 81 -18.27 0.35 12.80
N ILE A 82 -18.72 0.02 11.58
CA ILE A 82 -18.65 -1.36 11.07
C ILE A 82 -17.20 -1.84 10.97
N SER A 83 -16.31 -0.98 10.45
CA SER A 83 -14.88 -1.30 10.31
C SER A 83 -14.23 -1.51 11.67
N GLY A 84 -14.47 -0.62 12.64
CA GLY A 84 -13.91 -0.73 13.98
C GLY A 84 -14.40 -1.97 14.73
N LEU A 85 -15.71 -2.27 14.64
CA LEU A 85 -16.26 -3.49 15.23
C LEU A 85 -15.68 -4.75 14.58
N GLY A 86 -15.51 -4.79 13.26
CA GLY A 86 -14.89 -5.94 12.63
C GLY A 86 -13.38 -6.05 12.87
N ILE A 87 -12.67 -4.94 13.07
CA ILE A 87 -11.27 -4.95 13.54
C ILE A 87 -11.20 -5.54 14.96
N ALA A 88 -12.09 -5.12 15.86
CA ALA A 88 -12.18 -5.72 17.19
C ALA A 88 -12.56 -7.21 17.12
N ALA A 89 -13.51 -7.59 16.27
CA ALA A 89 -13.91 -8.98 16.08
C ALA A 89 -12.75 -9.85 15.54
N MET A 90 -11.96 -9.32 14.59
CA MET A 90 -10.75 -9.99 14.13
C MET A 90 -9.75 -10.15 15.28
N HIS A 91 -9.51 -9.09 16.04
CA HIS A 91 -8.57 -9.10 17.15
C HIS A 91 -8.94 -10.14 18.20
N TYR A 92 -10.20 -10.17 18.66
CA TYR A 92 -10.64 -11.15 19.66
C TYR A 92 -10.74 -12.57 19.09
N THR A 93 -11.04 -12.74 17.80
CA THR A 93 -10.92 -14.06 17.13
C THR A 93 -9.47 -14.53 17.08
N GLY A 94 -8.52 -13.63 16.80
CA GLY A 94 -7.09 -13.94 16.84
C GLY A 94 -6.62 -14.30 18.26
N MET A 95 -7.07 -13.55 19.26
CA MET A 95 -6.80 -13.87 20.67
C MET A 95 -7.39 -15.22 21.08
N ALA A 96 -8.59 -15.56 20.61
CA ALA A 96 -9.21 -16.86 20.85
C ALA A 96 -8.47 -18.02 20.15
N ALA A 97 -7.64 -17.73 19.15
CA ALA A 97 -6.78 -18.73 18.51
C ALA A 97 -5.61 -19.14 19.42
N MET A 98 -5.29 -18.36 20.46
CA MET A 98 -4.22 -18.67 21.40
C MET A 98 -4.70 -19.68 22.44
N HIS A 99 -4.05 -20.84 22.44
CA HIS A 99 -4.11 -21.81 23.52
C HIS A 99 -2.90 -21.61 24.41
N VAL A 100 -3.15 -21.19 25.64
CA VAL A 100 -2.14 -21.11 26.70
C VAL A 100 -2.38 -22.29 27.64
N GLY A 101 -1.34 -22.86 28.25
CA GLY A 101 -1.43 -23.89 29.30
C GLY A 101 -2.09 -23.43 30.61
N GLY A 102 -3.26 -22.78 30.52
CA GLY A 102 -3.97 -22.12 31.60
C GLY A 102 -5.29 -21.51 31.12
N THR A 103 -5.94 -20.71 31.96
CA THR A 103 -7.18 -20.01 31.61
C THR A 103 -6.90 -18.56 31.25
N VAL A 104 -7.50 -18.11 30.15
CA VAL A 104 -7.45 -16.72 29.68
C VAL A 104 -8.77 -16.04 30.07
N THR A 105 -8.70 -15.03 30.92
CA THR A 105 -9.85 -14.20 31.30
C THR A 105 -9.66 -12.76 30.85
N TYR A 106 -10.76 -12.02 30.66
CA TYR A 106 -10.71 -10.65 30.18
C TYR A 106 -11.38 -9.69 31.15
N ARG A 107 -10.77 -8.52 31.38
CA ARG A 107 -11.40 -7.43 32.13
C ARG A 107 -12.37 -6.66 31.23
N PRO A 108 -13.70 -6.75 31.43
CA PRO A 108 -14.69 -6.24 30.49
C PRO A 108 -14.58 -4.73 30.24
N GLY A 109 -14.21 -3.94 31.27
CA GLY A 109 -14.01 -2.49 31.11
C GLY A 109 -12.90 -2.12 30.12
N ILE A 110 -11.80 -2.87 30.13
CA ILE A 110 -10.65 -2.62 29.24
C ILE A 110 -10.95 -3.15 27.82
N VAL A 111 -11.73 -4.23 27.71
CA VAL A 111 -12.25 -4.73 26.43
C VAL A 111 -13.17 -3.71 25.76
N VAL A 112 -14.08 -3.09 26.51
CA VAL A 112 -14.93 -2.02 25.95
C VAL A 112 -14.07 -0.84 25.51
N LEU A 113 -13.05 -0.47 26.30
CA LEU A 113 -12.12 0.60 25.93
C LEU A 113 -11.35 0.30 24.63
N SER A 114 -10.84 -0.93 24.46
CA SER A 114 -10.15 -1.31 23.22
C SER A 114 -11.08 -1.26 22.00
N ILE A 115 -12.34 -1.69 22.15
CA ILE A 115 -13.36 -1.59 21.08
C ILE A 115 -13.63 -0.13 20.73
N LEU A 116 -13.74 0.76 21.71
CA LEU A 116 -13.92 2.19 21.47
C LEU A 116 -12.72 2.80 20.73
N ILE A 117 -11.49 2.39 21.09
CA ILE A 117 -10.28 2.80 20.36
C ILE A 117 -10.32 2.27 18.93
N ALA A 118 -10.75 1.02 18.70
CA ALA A 118 -10.87 0.44 17.36
C ALA A 118 -11.84 1.24 16.48
N VAL A 119 -13.01 1.61 17.01
CA VAL A 119 -14.01 2.42 16.31
C VAL A 119 -13.49 3.82 16.03
N ALA A 120 -12.86 4.47 17.01
CA ALA A 120 -12.27 5.79 16.83
C ALA A 120 -11.15 5.76 15.76
N ALA A 121 -10.28 4.75 15.79
CA ALA A 121 -9.22 4.54 14.81
C ALA A 121 -9.80 4.36 13.40
N ALA A 122 -10.81 3.51 13.24
CA ALA A 122 -11.44 3.27 11.94
C ALA A 122 -12.12 4.54 11.38
N LEU A 123 -12.81 5.31 12.24
CA LEU A 123 -13.40 6.59 11.86
C LEU A 123 -12.34 7.60 11.41
N ALA A 124 -11.24 7.72 12.17
CA ALA A 124 -10.13 8.59 11.82
C ALA A 124 -9.50 8.16 10.48
N ALA A 125 -9.27 6.87 10.26
CA ALA A 125 -8.70 6.33 9.02
C ALA A 125 -9.51 6.76 7.80
N LEU A 126 -10.82 6.52 7.86
CA LEU A 126 -11.74 6.82 6.77
C LEU A 126 -11.92 8.33 6.61
N TRP A 127 -11.97 9.09 7.71
CA TRP A 127 -12.02 10.54 7.64
C TRP A 127 -10.81 11.12 6.91
N ILE A 128 -9.60 10.70 7.28
CA ILE A 128 -8.39 11.20 6.66
C ILE A 128 -8.31 10.75 5.20
N ALA A 129 -8.53 9.46 4.92
CA ALA A 129 -8.44 8.92 3.56
C ALA A 129 -9.36 9.63 2.55
N PHE A 130 -10.51 10.16 2.99
CA PHE A 130 -11.49 10.80 2.10
C PHE A 130 -11.53 12.34 2.17
N ARG A 131 -10.97 12.97 3.22
CA ARG A 131 -11.01 14.43 3.40
C ARG A 131 -9.68 15.13 3.13
N VAL A 132 -8.56 14.42 3.21
CA VAL A 132 -7.23 15.02 3.16
C VAL A 132 -6.58 14.78 1.79
N ARG A 133 -5.93 15.81 1.22
CA ARG A 133 -5.39 15.79 -0.16
C ARG A 133 -3.90 16.12 -0.30
N THR A 134 -3.18 16.29 0.80
CA THR A 134 -1.77 16.73 0.76
C THR A 134 -0.84 15.66 1.33
N GLY A 135 0.29 15.37 0.65
CA GLY A 135 1.20 14.28 1.02
C GLY A 135 1.72 14.31 2.46
N ARG A 136 2.02 15.49 3.02
CA ARG A 136 2.44 15.63 4.43
C ARG A 136 1.38 15.15 5.42
N HIS A 137 0.11 15.42 5.12
CA HIS A 137 -0.98 14.99 5.98
C HIS A 137 -1.25 13.49 5.85
N VAL A 138 -0.95 12.87 4.68
CA VAL A 138 -1.04 11.41 4.52
C VAL A 138 -0.01 10.73 5.42
N VAL A 139 1.24 11.20 5.46
CA VAL A 139 2.26 10.65 6.38
C VAL A 139 1.85 10.79 7.84
N ALA A 140 1.40 11.98 8.25
CA ALA A 140 0.91 12.21 9.61
C ALA A 140 -0.26 11.29 9.96
N ALA A 141 -1.20 11.11 9.02
CA ALA A 141 -2.32 10.20 9.18
C ALA A 141 -1.91 8.74 9.35
N SER A 142 -0.95 8.27 8.53
CA SER A 142 -0.42 6.91 8.62
C SER A 142 0.18 6.63 10.00
N LEU A 143 0.91 7.61 10.56
CA LEU A 143 1.51 7.49 11.89
C LEU A 143 0.45 7.46 13.00
N VAL A 144 -0.54 8.36 12.93
CA VAL A 144 -1.67 8.37 13.88
C VAL A 144 -2.45 7.07 13.80
N MET A 145 -2.68 6.56 12.59
CA MET A 145 -3.34 5.28 12.37
C MET A 145 -2.55 4.10 12.91
N ALA A 146 -1.24 4.05 12.67
CA ALA A 146 -0.38 3.02 13.23
C ALA A 146 -0.41 3.06 14.76
N ALA A 147 -0.26 4.25 15.36
CA ALA A 147 -0.35 4.42 16.81
C ALA A 147 -1.71 3.98 17.38
N ALA A 148 -2.80 4.28 16.68
CA ALA A 148 -4.15 3.90 17.11
C ALA A 148 -4.38 2.38 17.03
N VAL A 149 -3.94 1.73 15.94
CA VAL A 149 -4.05 0.26 15.77
C VAL A 149 -3.18 -0.47 16.79
N CYS A 150 -1.93 -0.03 16.97
CA CYS A 150 -1.05 -0.55 18.02
C CYS A 150 -1.65 -0.31 19.42
N GLY A 151 -2.18 0.87 19.67
CA GLY A 151 -2.81 1.25 20.94
C GLY A 151 -3.99 0.35 21.27
N MET A 152 -4.87 0.07 20.31
CA MET A 152 -5.96 -0.89 20.49
C MET A 152 -5.44 -2.27 20.86
N HIS A 153 -4.47 -2.78 20.09
CA HIS A 153 -3.89 -4.11 20.30
C HIS A 153 -3.30 -4.25 21.70
N TYR A 154 -2.43 -3.32 22.12
CA TYR A 154 -1.82 -3.37 23.44
C TYR A 154 -2.80 -3.12 24.58
N THR A 155 -3.85 -2.30 24.36
CA THR A 155 -4.92 -2.12 25.34
C THR A 155 -5.70 -3.42 25.54
N ALA A 156 -6.01 -4.13 24.47
CA ALA A 156 -6.70 -5.41 24.54
C ALA A 156 -5.82 -6.52 25.15
N MET A 157 -4.52 -6.53 24.85
CA MET A 157 -3.56 -7.40 25.54
C MET A 157 -3.50 -7.09 27.04
N ALA A 158 -3.51 -5.81 27.44
CA ALA A 158 -3.57 -5.41 28.85
C ALA A 158 -4.89 -5.79 29.55
N ALA A 159 -5.97 -6.03 28.79
CA ALA A 159 -7.23 -6.56 29.33
C ALA A 159 -7.15 -8.05 29.68
N THR A 160 -6.16 -8.76 29.12
CA THR A 160 -6.02 -10.21 29.18
C THR A 160 -5.31 -10.62 30.46
N GLN A 161 -5.91 -11.54 31.20
CA GLN A 161 -5.34 -12.12 32.41
C GLN A 161 -5.14 -13.61 32.17
N VAL A 162 -3.90 -14.07 32.32
CA VAL A 162 -3.54 -15.48 32.18
C VAL A 162 -3.33 -16.05 33.57
N GLN A 163 -4.13 -17.04 33.96
CA GLN A 163 -3.89 -17.86 35.15
C GLN A 163 -3.33 -19.21 34.71
N ALA A 164 -2.17 -19.60 35.24
CA ALA A 164 -1.61 -20.94 35.03
C ALA A 164 -2.55 -21.99 35.64
N GLY A 165 -2.91 -23.01 34.86
CA GLY A 165 -3.70 -24.15 35.33
C GLY A 165 -2.79 -25.27 35.87
N PRO A 166 -3.30 -26.15 36.74
CA PRO A 166 -2.54 -27.33 37.16
C PRO A 166 -2.45 -28.34 36.02
N GLY A 167 -1.26 -28.49 35.42
CA GLY A 167 -0.81 -29.68 34.71
C GLY A 167 -1.36 -29.97 33.30
N ASP A 168 -0.44 -30.21 32.38
CA ASP A 168 -0.48 -31.29 31.39
C ASP A 168 -1.58 -31.31 30.31
N SER A 169 -2.17 -30.16 29.99
CA SER A 169 -2.85 -30.06 28.69
C SER A 169 -1.78 -29.87 27.62
N GLU A 170 -1.42 -30.92 26.88
CA GLU A 170 -0.72 -30.76 25.59
C GLU A 170 -1.57 -29.79 24.76
N ALA A 171 -1.18 -28.52 24.74
CA ALA A 171 -1.87 -27.53 23.95
C ALA A 171 -1.78 -28.02 22.50
N VAL A 172 -2.92 -28.39 21.91
CA VAL A 172 -2.98 -28.80 20.51
C VAL A 172 -2.95 -27.53 19.68
N GLY A 173 -1.95 -27.43 18.79
CA GLY A 173 -1.77 -26.26 17.95
C GLY A 173 -0.34 -26.08 17.49
N THR A 174 -0.12 -25.04 16.71
CA THR A 174 1.17 -24.69 16.14
C THR A 174 1.95 -23.81 17.12
N ASP A 175 3.23 -24.13 17.31
CA ASP A 175 4.12 -23.32 18.14
C ASP A 175 4.42 -21.95 17.48
N PRO A 176 4.76 -20.92 18.27
CA PRO A 176 4.96 -19.56 17.75
C PRO A 176 6.14 -19.48 16.78
N ILE A 177 7.15 -20.34 16.94
CA ILE A 177 8.36 -20.37 16.11
C ILE A 177 8.01 -20.85 14.69
N SER A 178 7.16 -21.88 14.57
CA SER A 178 6.65 -22.38 13.29
C SER A 178 5.63 -21.43 12.65
N LEU A 179 4.83 -20.71 13.45
CA LEU A 179 3.84 -19.75 12.94
C LEU A 179 4.48 -18.46 12.41
N ALA A 180 5.56 -17.98 13.04
CA ALA A 180 6.26 -16.76 12.67
C ALA A 180 6.65 -16.64 11.18
N PRO A 181 7.32 -17.62 10.55
CA PRO A 181 7.68 -17.51 9.14
C PRO A 181 6.45 -17.42 8.23
N ILE A 182 5.35 -18.10 8.56
CA ILE A 182 4.10 -18.06 7.78
C ILE A 182 3.52 -16.64 7.80
N VAL A 183 3.40 -16.06 8.99
CA VAL A 183 2.89 -14.69 9.17
C VAL A 183 3.78 -13.69 8.45
N CYS A 184 5.11 -13.82 8.58
CA CYS A 184 6.08 -12.97 7.89
C CYS A 184 5.94 -13.06 6.37
N VAL A 185 5.86 -14.27 5.80
CA VAL A 185 5.70 -14.48 4.36
C VAL A 185 4.42 -13.81 3.87
N ILE A 186 3.29 -13.97 4.57
CA ILE A 186 2.03 -13.31 4.21
C ILE A 186 2.18 -11.80 4.27
N ALA A 187 2.75 -11.26 5.36
CA ALA A 187 2.93 -9.82 5.55
C ALA A 187 3.80 -9.18 4.45
N PHE A 188 4.96 -9.78 4.17
CA PHE A 188 5.87 -9.31 3.12
C PHE A 188 5.27 -9.49 1.73
N SER A 189 4.53 -10.56 1.48
CA SER A 189 3.85 -10.76 0.17
C SER A 189 2.80 -9.68 -0.06
N VAL A 190 1.98 -9.37 0.95
CA VAL A 190 0.99 -8.29 0.85
C VAL A 190 1.68 -6.95 0.64
N LEU A 191 2.75 -6.66 1.39
CA LEU A 191 3.52 -5.44 1.23
C LEU A 191 4.12 -5.31 -0.19
N ALA A 192 4.67 -6.39 -0.72
CA ALA A 192 5.22 -6.43 -2.08
C ALA A 192 4.13 -6.15 -3.14
N VAL A 193 2.95 -6.74 -3.01
CA VAL A 193 1.80 -6.48 -3.89
C VAL A 193 1.37 -5.02 -3.81
N VAL A 194 1.34 -4.43 -2.62
CA VAL A 194 1.00 -3.01 -2.42
C VAL A 194 2.02 -2.10 -3.09
N ILE A 195 3.31 -2.36 -2.89
CA ILE A 195 4.38 -1.59 -3.54
C ILE A 195 4.28 -1.71 -5.06
N PHE A 196 4.11 -2.93 -5.58
CA PHE A 196 4.01 -3.16 -7.02
C PHE A 196 2.80 -2.48 -7.65
N THR A 197 1.63 -2.55 -6.99
CA THR A 197 0.41 -1.88 -7.47
C THR A 197 0.51 -0.35 -7.36
N ALA A 198 1.15 0.17 -6.31
CA ALA A 198 1.43 1.60 -6.18
C ALA A 198 2.38 2.10 -7.28
N LEU A 199 3.48 1.38 -7.54
CA LEU A 199 4.44 1.72 -8.60
C LEU A 199 3.81 1.61 -9.99
N GLY A 200 3.04 0.55 -10.26
CA GLY A 200 2.30 0.39 -11.51
C GLY A 200 1.31 1.54 -11.75
N GLY A 201 0.59 1.97 -10.70
CA GLY A 201 -0.29 3.14 -10.77
C GLY A 201 0.43 4.46 -11.02
N VAL A 202 1.65 4.63 -10.48
CA VAL A 202 2.52 5.79 -10.76
C VAL A 202 2.98 5.80 -12.22
N THR A 203 3.31 4.63 -12.79
CA THR A 203 3.74 4.53 -14.19
C THR A 203 2.63 4.87 -15.19
N GLU A 204 1.37 4.46 -14.94
CA GLU A 204 0.25 4.83 -15.81
C GLU A 204 -0.11 6.32 -15.68
N SER A 205 0.00 6.89 -14.48
CA SER A 205 -0.30 8.32 -14.22
C SER A 205 0.72 9.26 -14.90
N GLY A 206 1.98 8.84 -15.01
CA GLY A 206 3.02 9.59 -15.74
C GLY A 206 2.83 9.58 -17.26
N SER A 207 2.29 8.49 -17.82
CA SER A 207 2.02 8.37 -19.26
C SER A 207 0.86 9.27 -19.72
N PHE A 208 -0.21 9.39 -18.90
CA PHE A 208 -1.35 10.26 -19.22
C PHE A 208 -1.02 11.76 -19.15
N SER A 209 -0.08 12.17 -18.29
CA SER A 209 0.40 13.55 -18.20
C SER A 209 1.21 13.97 -19.43
N MET A 210 1.99 13.07 -20.02
CA MET A 210 2.88 13.38 -21.15
C MET A 210 2.12 13.49 -22.49
N VAL A 211 1.04 12.72 -22.67
CA VAL A 211 0.18 12.79 -23.87
C VAL A 211 -0.63 14.08 -23.94
N ARG A 212 -0.99 14.69 -22.79
CA ARG A 212 -1.78 15.92 -22.75
C ARG A 212 -0.96 17.19 -23.03
N ASP A 213 0.35 17.14 -22.82
CA ASP A 213 1.26 18.28 -23.08
C ASP A 213 1.91 18.24 -24.47
N GLY A 214 1.94 17.08 -25.14
CA GLY A 214 2.45 16.92 -26.51
C GLY A 214 1.52 17.43 -27.62
N GLY A 215 0.25 17.72 -27.33
CA GLY A 215 -0.77 18.09 -28.32
C GLY A 215 -1.02 19.59 -28.53
N SER A 216 -0.40 20.48 -27.74
CA SER A 216 -0.81 21.90 -27.69
C SER A 216 0.21 22.91 -28.24
N ARG A 217 1.30 22.47 -28.87
CA ARG A 217 2.34 23.38 -29.37
C ARG A 217 2.72 23.09 -30.82
N HIS A 218 1.85 23.44 -31.77
CA HIS A 218 2.22 24.14 -33.00
C HIS A 218 1.06 24.22 -34.01
N ARG A 219 0.46 25.41 -34.13
CA ARG A 219 0.18 26.03 -35.44
C ARG A 219 -0.21 27.49 -35.27
N ARG A 220 0.75 28.39 -35.49
CA ARG A 220 0.52 29.75 -35.99
C ARG A 220 1.66 30.11 -36.95
N PRO A 221 1.43 30.11 -38.28
CA PRO A 221 2.07 31.06 -39.17
C PRO A 221 1.28 32.37 -39.05
N GLY A 222 1.81 33.59 -38.97
CA GLY A 222 3.03 34.15 -39.54
C GLY A 222 2.59 35.32 -40.43
N GLY A 223 3.13 36.53 -40.20
CA GLY A 223 3.18 37.59 -41.22
C GLY A 223 2.33 38.85 -40.95
N ALA A 224 3.04 39.98 -40.85
CA ALA A 224 2.53 41.34 -40.73
C ALA A 224 2.12 41.95 -42.09
N GLY A 225 1.28 43.00 -42.08
CA GLY A 225 1.05 43.88 -43.25
C GLY A 225 -0.23 44.71 -43.15
N ARG A 226 -0.15 46.01 -43.46
CA ARG A 226 -1.11 47.09 -43.20
C ARG A 226 -1.71 47.61 -44.53
N ALA A 227 -3.02 47.86 -44.61
CA ALA A 227 -3.71 48.80 -45.54
C ALA A 227 -5.22 48.80 -45.21
N THR A 228 -5.81 49.83 -44.59
CA THR A 228 -6.49 51.02 -45.15
C THR A 228 -7.60 50.78 -46.18
N VAL A 229 -8.85 51.03 -45.71
CA VAL A 229 -9.95 51.83 -46.28
C VAL A 229 -10.67 51.40 -47.59
N ASP A 230 -12.00 51.49 -47.50
CA ASP A 230 -13.08 51.68 -48.50
C ASP A 230 -13.87 50.50 -49.09
N GLY A 231 -15.20 50.67 -49.08
CA GLY A 231 -16.02 50.48 -50.28
C GLY A 231 -17.04 49.35 -50.31
N ALA A 232 -18.28 49.68 -49.94
CA ALA A 232 -19.54 49.41 -50.65
C ALA A 232 -19.98 48.00 -51.13
N ALA A 233 -21.29 47.81 -50.97
CA ALA A 233 -22.16 46.72 -51.39
C ALA A 233 -22.13 46.37 -52.89
N GLY A 234 -22.56 45.13 -53.21
CA GLY A 234 -23.20 44.84 -54.50
C GLY A 234 -23.10 43.40 -55.02
N GLY A 235 -24.15 42.60 -54.80
CA GLY A 235 -24.80 41.79 -55.84
C GLY A 235 -24.08 40.59 -56.50
N PRO A 236 -24.82 39.72 -57.23
CA PRO A 236 -24.62 38.28 -57.17
C PRO A 236 -24.34 37.57 -58.53
N ALA A 237 -24.28 36.24 -58.45
CA ALA A 237 -24.43 35.23 -59.52
C ALA A 237 -23.17 34.76 -60.26
N GLY A 238 -22.97 33.44 -60.27
CA GLY A 238 -21.91 32.76 -61.01
C GLY A 238 -21.96 31.25 -60.76
N ARG A 239 -22.34 30.50 -61.79
CA ARG A 239 -22.87 29.13 -61.79
C ARG A 239 -21.85 28.17 -62.46
N ILE A 240 -21.78 26.93 -61.96
CA ILE A 240 -21.33 25.66 -62.60
C ILE A 240 -19.81 25.54 -62.93
N VAL A 241 -19.17 24.43 -62.55
CA VAL A 241 -18.70 23.32 -63.42
C VAL A 241 -17.90 22.31 -62.56
N ASP A 242 -18.26 21.04 -62.70
CA ASP A 242 -17.63 19.81 -62.22
C ASP A 242 -16.27 19.49 -62.87
N GLY A 243 -15.52 18.62 -62.21
CA GLY A 243 -14.46 17.79 -62.81
C GLY A 243 -13.15 17.91 -62.04
N GLY A 244 -12.49 16.84 -61.59
CA GLY A 244 -12.59 15.44 -61.96
C GLY A 244 -11.16 14.91 -62.11
N GLY A 245 -10.86 13.80 -61.43
CA GLY A 245 -9.98 12.76 -61.95
C GLY A 245 -8.48 12.81 -61.66
N GLY A 246 -7.97 11.61 -61.34
CA GLY A 246 -6.60 11.15 -61.61
C GLY A 246 -5.62 11.41 -60.47
N GLY A 247 -5.12 10.41 -59.75
CA GLY A 247 -4.25 9.33 -60.26
C GLY A 247 -2.81 9.84 -60.10
N GLY A 248 -1.93 9.26 -59.29
CA GLY A 248 -1.50 7.87 -59.23
C GLY A 248 0.04 7.87 -59.26
N GLY A 249 0.66 6.87 -58.65
CA GLY A 249 2.12 6.62 -58.70
C GLY A 249 2.87 7.26 -57.53
N GLY A 250 3.64 6.53 -56.71
CA GLY A 250 4.37 5.30 -56.97
C GLY A 250 5.87 5.63 -57.05
N GLY A 251 6.63 5.16 -56.07
CA GLY A 251 8.10 5.31 -55.98
C GLY A 251 8.47 5.45 -54.51
N GLY A 252 9.18 4.52 -53.88
CA GLY A 252 10.34 3.78 -54.37
C GLY A 252 11.46 4.11 -53.39
N GLY A 253 11.90 3.12 -52.62
CA GLY A 253 12.60 3.30 -51.35
C GLY A 253 13.99 3.94 -51.42
N ALA A 254 14.49 4.27 -50.23
CA ALA A 254 15.91 4.29 -49.94
C ALA A 254 16.10 4.03 -48.44
N ALA A 255 16.84 2.97 -48.15
CA ALA A 255 17.31 2.61 -46.84
C ALA A 255 18.20 3.73 -46.27
N GLY A 256 17.73 4.39 -45.21
CA GLY A 256 18.52 5.30 -44.39
C GLY A 256 18.87 4.61 -43.08
N GLN A 257 20.13 4.20 -42.94
CA GLN A 257 20.71 3.66 -41.73
C GLN A 257 20.59 4.69 -40.59
N SER A 258 19.99 4.30 -39.47
CA SER A 258 19.92 5.12 -38.26
C SER A 258 21.33 5.37 -37.71
N PRO A 259 21.78 6.61 -37.46
CA PRO A 259 23.04 6.83 -36.78
C PRO A 259 22.88 6.44 -35.30
N LEU A 260 23.78 5.60 -34.81
CA LEU A 260 23.92 5.32 -33.38
C LEU A 260 24.23 6.64 -32.64
N PRO A 261 23.57 6.95 -31.50
CA PRO A 261 23.86 8.16 -30.78
C PRO A 261 25.28 8.13 -30.22
N ALA A 262 26.00 9.23 -30.45
CA ALA A 262 27.35 9.46 -29.97
C ALA A 262 27.48 9.18 -28.46
N ALA A 263 28.58 8.53 -28.09
CA ALA A 263 28.97 8.29 -26.72
C ALA A 263 28.83 9.56 -25.87
N PHE A 264 28.23 9.39 -24.69
CA PHE A 264 28.02 10.44 -23.70
C PHE A 264 29.37 11.01 -23.25
N VAL A 265 29.80 12.12 -23.86
CA VAL A 265 30.94 12.90 -23.38
C VAL A 265 30.50 13.65 -22.14
N ASN A 266 31.08 13.29 -20.99
CA ASN A 266 30.87 13.97 -19.72
C ASN A 266 31.34 15.44 -19.81
N PRO A 267 30.46 16.45 -19.63
CA PRO A 267 30.82 17.86 -19.75
C PRO A 267 31.68 18.41 -18.60
N ARG A 268 32.05 17.59 -17.61
CA ARG A 268 32.99 17.95 -16.54
C ARG A 268 34.18 17.00 -16.62
N GLY A 269 35.37 17.55 -16.89
CA GLY A 269 36.63 16.83 -17.04
C GLY A 269 37.16 16.18 -15.77
N ASP A 270 36.27 15.68 -14.91
CA ASP A 270 36.61 15.11 -13.62
C ASP A 270 36.98 13.65 -13.87
N GLN A 271 38.29 13.40 -13.98
CA GLN A 271 38.84 12.06 -14.07
C GLN A 271 38.37 11.23 -12.87
N TYR A 272 37.72 10.10 -13.13
CA TYR A 272 37.33 9.14 -12.11
C TYR A 272 38.55 8.73 -11.27
N ARG A 273 38.60 9.18 -10.01
CA ARG A 273 39.54 8.67 -9.00
C ARG A 273 38.87 7.48 -8.31
N PRO A 274 39.40 6.25 -8.43
CA PRO A 274 38.91 5.15 -7.61
C PRO A 274 39.12 5.46 -6.12
N ALA A 275 38.13 5.11 -5.30
CA ALA A 275 38.19 5.29 -3.86
C ALA A 275 39.35 4.49 -3.24
N PRO A 276 40.00 4.99 -2.16
CA PRO A 276 41.03 4.24 -1.47
C PRO A 276 40.45 2.94 -0.87
N PRO A 277 41.23 1.85 -0.82
CA PRO A 277 40.78 0.60 -0.23
C PRO A 277 40.44 0.77 1.25
N VAL A 278 39.30 0.22 1.67
CA VAL A 278 38.88 0.21 3.07
C VAL A 278 39.82 -0.66 3.92
N PRO A 279 40.15 -0.26 5.16
CA PRO A 279 40.99 -1.08 6.03
C PRO A 279 40.30 -2.41 6.37
N VAL A 280 40.97 -3.52 6.07
CA VAL A 280 40.56 -4.85 6.51
C VAL A 280 40.94 -5.00 7.98
N TRP A 281 39.96 -5.19 8.85
CA TRP A 281 40.16 -5.42 10.28
C TRP A 281 40.79 -6.81 10.49
N SER A 282 42.05 -6.88 10.92
CA SER A 282 42.71 -8.14 11.29
C SER A 282 42.40 -8.50 12.74
N ARG A 283 41.90 -9.73 12.97
CA ARG A 283 41.58 -10.24 14.32
C ARG A 283 42.82 -10.22 15.21
N PRO A 284 42.71 -9.90 16.52
CA PRO A 284 43.82 -10.03 17.45
C PRO A 284 44.25 -11.49 17.55
N SER A 285 45.55 -11.75 17.43
CA SER A 285 46.15 -13.06 17.70
C SER A 285 45.91 -13.44 19.15
N THR A 286 45.17 -14.50 19.40
CA THR A 286 45.11 -15.16 20.71
C THR A 286 46.50 -15.67 21.05
N GLY A 287 47.15 -15.03 22.02
CA GLY A 287 48.39 -15.50 22.61
C GLY A 287 48.14 -16.83 23.32
N GLU A 288 48.60 -17.91 22.69
CA GLU A 288 48.67 -19.23 23.29
C GLU A 288 49.86 -19.22 24.26
N SER A 289 49.61 -18.97 25.55
CA SER A 289 50.61 -19.15 26.60
C SER A 289 50.58 -20.60 27.05
N THR A 290 51.41 -21.40 26.39
CA THR A 290 51.86 -22.70 26.86
C THR A 290 52.61 -22.53 28.18
N THR A 291 52.09 -23.04 29.30
CA THR A 291 52.90 -23.28 30.51
C THR A 291 52.96 -24.76 30.82
N ARG A 292 54.19 -25.24 30.70
CA ARG A 292 54.73 -26.59 30.86
C ARG A 292 54.99 -26.85 32.35
N SER A 293 54.72 -28.08 32.78
CA SER A 293 55.42 -28.88 33.80
C SER A 293 55.90 -28.22 35.11
N GLY A 294 55.39 -28.74 36.23
CA GLY A 294 55.97 -28.74 37.56
C GLY A 294 55.23 -29.73 38.43
#